data_AF-A0A947X2J6-F1
#
_entry.id   AF-A0A947X2J6-F1
#
_cell.length_a   1.000
_cell.length_b   1.000
_cell.length_c   1.000
_cell.angle_alpha   90.00
_cell.angle_beta   90.00
_cell.angle_gamma   90.00
#
_symmetry.space_group_name_H-M   'P 1'
#
loop_
_entity.id
_entity.type
_entity.pdbx_description
1 polymer ?
#
loop_
_entity_poly.entity_id
_entity_poly.type
_entity_poly.pdbx_seq_one_letter_code
_entity_poly.pdbx_strand_id
1 'polypeptide(L)'
;MAPFIFAALLPRCADEQGSFCGDGVVDEGEPCDDGNTDSNDDCLPSCELAICGDGVVLKVHEACDDGNDVDDDECTNSCTLPRCGDGIVQAPEVCDDGNRDPYDSCLISCVPASCGDGFVQGDEACDDGNFVESDSCLNDCVLASCPDGVVWFGVEACDDGNEDDHDHCTNRCGLPSCGDGVVQNDEQCDDGNLDNHDDCLSSCLYSHCGDGFIRLDIDDPEDPTYEQCYDGNASDHDACLTSCVWASCGDGFVWAWAEACDDGNLDDDDGCNRACTFPQCGNGLVDLGEGCDDANQDPSDGCLNDCHEAVCGDGILRRDIIDPDDPAFEQCDDGNLDDTDACRNTCQLAFCGDGVVFDGVEICDDGDFDDDNGCNNT
;
A
#
# COMPACT_ATOMS: atom_id res chain seq x y z
N MET A 1 -74.29 -65.70 -109.25
CA MET A 1 -75.49 -65.72 -108.38
C MET A 1 -75.12 -65.01 -107.11
N ALA A 2 -75.91 -63.99 -106.75
CA ALA A 2 -75.77 -63.19 -105.52
C ALA A 2 -76.00 -64.07 -104.25
N PRO A 3 -75.99 -63.58 -102.99
CA PRO A 3 -75.83 -62.19 -102.49
C PRO A 3 -75.23 -62.01 -101.03
N PHE A 4 -75.28 -60.76 -100.51
CA PHE A 4 -75.39 -60.27 -99.10
C PHE A 4 -74.38 -60.77 -98.01
N ILE A 5 -73.93 -60.00 -96.99
CA ILE A 5 -74.65 -59.32 -95.88
C ILE A 5 -73.70 -58.32 -95.13
N PHE A 6 -74.31 -57.27 -94.57
CA PHE A 6 -73.91 -56.21 -93.61
C PHE A 6 -73.01 -56.56 -92.40
N ALA A 7 -72.20 -55.57 -91.92
CA ALA A 7 -72.21 -55.07 -90.51
C ALA A 7 -71.30 -53.84 -90.22
N ALA A 8 -71.94 -52.73 -89.82
CA ALA A 8 -71.69 -51.72 -88.76
C ALA A 8 -70.26 -51.22 -88.31
N LEU A 9 -70.04 -49.90 -88.50
CA LEU A 9 -69.74 -48.81 -87.52
C LEU A 9 -68.53 -48.88 -86.54
N LEU A 10 -67.48 -48.08 -86.83
CA LEU A 10 -66.93 -46.90 -86.08
C LEU A 10 -65.39 -46.71 -86.24
N PRO A 11 -64.86 -45.47 -86.10
CA PRO A 11 -63.75 -44.92 -86.87
C PRO A 11 -62.40 -45.08 -86.18
N ARG A 12 -61.30 -45.08 -86.93
CA ARG A 12 -59.98 -44.71 -86.40
C ARG A 12 -59.24 -43.84 -87.40
N CYS A 13 -58.78 -42.71 -86.87
CA CYS A 13 -58.00 -41.68 -87.53
C CYS A 13 -56.78 -42.29 -88.22
N ALA A 14 -56.48 -41.77 -89.41
CA ALA A 14 -55.17 -41.92 -90.01
C ALA A 14 -54.17 -41.17 -89.14
N ASP A 15 -53.25 -41.92 -88.57
CA ASP A 15 -52.05 -41.47 -87.88
C ASP A 15 -51.00 -41.17 -88.95
N GLU A 16 -50.84 -39.89 -89.28
CA GLU A 16 -49.69 -39.35 -90.01
C GLU A 16 -49.34 -37.98 -89.40
N GLN A 17 -48.99 -37.98 -88.11
CA GLN A 17 -48.09 -36.98 -87.55
C GLN A 17 -46.82 -37.74 -87.23
N GLY A 18 -45.81 -37.58 -88.09
CA GLY A 18 -44.50 -38.15 -87.80
C GLY A 18 -44.00 -37.49 -86.53
N SER A 19 -43.64 -38.30 -85.53
CA SER A 19 -42.94 -37.90 -84.31
C SER A 19 -41.99 -36.74 -84.61
N PHE A 20 -42.27 -35.58 -84.03
CA PHE A 20 -41.49 -34.38 -84.23
C PHE A 20 -41.37 -33.66 -82.89
N CYS A 21 -40.14 -33.30 -82.56
CA CYS A 21 -39.88 -32.60 -81.32
C CYS A 21 -40.62 -31.27 -81.20
N GLY A 22 -41.24 -31.06 -80.04
CA GLY A 22 -41.97 -29.87 -79.66
C GLY A 22 -43.50 -29.99 -79.82
N ASP A 23 -44.05 -31.20 -79.82
CA ASP A 23 -45.48 -31.44 -79.98
C ASP A 23 -46.24 -31.69 -78.65
N GLY A 24 -45.48 -31.79 -77.55
CA GLY A 24 -45.92 -31.98 -76.18
C GLY A 24 -46.07 -33.44 -75.79
N VAL A 25 -45.56 -34.38 -76.61
CA VAL A 25 -45.66 -35.81 -76.40
C VAL A 25 -44.28 -36.46 -76.50
N VAL A 26 -43.83 -37.08 -75.41
CA VAL A 26 -42.57 -37.84 -75.40
C VAL A 26 -42.75 -39.15 -76.18
N ASP A 27 -42.23 -39.20 -77.41
CA ASP A 27 -42.30 -40.36 -78.30
C ASP A 27 -41.15 -41.38 -78.10
N GLU A 28 -41.22 -42.54 -78.77
CA GLU A 28 -40.19 -43.59 -78.69
C GLU A 28 -38.86 -43.13 -79.33
N GLY A 29 -37.91 -42.71 -78.50
CA GLY A 29 -36.58 -42.22 -78.92
C GLY A 29 -36.26 -40.81 -78.43
N GLU A 30 -37.26 -40.08 -77.94
CA GLU A 30 -37.12 -38.74 -77.38
C GLU A 30 -37.03 -38.82 -75.84
N PRO A 31 -35.93 -38.39 -75.20
CA PRO A 31 -35.84 -38.30 -73.74
C PRO A 31 -36.71 -37.21 -73.11
N CYS A 32 -37.09 -36.17 -73.87
CA CYS A 32 -37.98 -35.08 -73.45
C CYS A 32 -38.79 -34.54 -74.64
N ASP A 33 -39.92 -33.86 -74.38
CA ASP A 33 -40.66 -33.00 -75.31
C ASP A 33 -41.53 -32.04 -74.46
N ASP A 34 -41.36 -30.73 -74.64
CA ASP A 34 -42.04 -29.70 -73.85
C ASP A 34 -43.08 -28.90 -74.65
N GLY A 35 -43.46 -29.39 -75.83
CA GLY A 35 -44.50 -28.80 -76.66
C GLY A 35 -44.11 -27.51 -77.35
N ASN A 36 -42.82 -27.20 -77.43
CA ASN A 36 -42.35 -26.07 -78.21
C ASN A 36 -40.90 -26.27 -78.76
N THR A 37 -40.27 -25.19 -79.23
CA THR A 37 -38.93 -25.23 -79.86
C THR A 37 -38.03 -24.10 -79.34
N ASP A 38 -38.35 -23.60 -78.15
CA ASP A 38 -37.40 -22.83 -77.36
C ASP A 38 -36.27 -23.78 -76.94
N SER A 39 -35.10 -23.21 -76.69
CA SER A 39 -33.92 -23.96 -76.26
C SER A 39 -33.61 -23.70 -74.79
N ASN A 40 -34.28 -22.73 -74.15
CA ASN A 40 -34.00 -22.31 -72.77
C ASN A 40 -35.09 -22.72 -71.77
N ASP A 41 -35.84 -23.75 -72.12
CA ASP A 41 -36.87 -24.41 -71.32
C ASP A 41 -36.64 -25.92 -71.29
N ASP A 42 -37.68 -26.72 -71.03
CA ASP A 42 -37.57 -28.06 -70.48
C ASP A 42 -36.94 -29.09 -71.44
N CYS A 43 -36.84 -28.78 -72.74
CA CYS A 43 -36.27 -29.66 -73.75
C CYS A 43 -35.63 -28.89 -74.93
N LEU A 44 -34.52 -29.38 -75.49
CA LEU A 44 -33.96 -28.78 -76.70
C LEU A 44 -34.88 -29.01 -77.91
N PRO A 45 -34.83 -28.18 -78.97
CA PRO A 45 -35.62 -28.37 -80.20
C PRO A 45 -35.31 -29.65 -80.99
N SER A 46 -34.34 -30.43 -80.52
CA SER A 46 -33.93 -31.73 -81.06
C SER A 46 -34.44 -32.91 -80.22
N CYS A 47 -35.20 -32.64 -79.16
CA CYS A 47 -35.71 -33.57 -78.17
C CYS A 47 -34.61 -34.30 -77.40
N GLU A 48 -33.48 -33.62 -77.25
CA GLU A 48 -32.40 -33.98 -76.35
C GLU A 48 -32.47 -33.10 -75.10
N LEU A 49 -32.01 -33.62 -73.96
CA LEU A 49 -31.80 -32.79 -72.78
C LEU A 49 -30.52 -31.98 -72.99
N ALA A 50 -30.54 -30.70 -72.63
CA ALA A 50 -29.33 -29.90 -72.53
C ALA A 50 -28.35 -30.57 -71.56
N ILE A 51 -27.06 -30.44 -71.84
CA ILE A 51 -25.99 -31.02 -71.03
C ILE A 51 -25.11 -29.88 -70.55
N CYS A 52 -24.83 -29.88 -69.25
CA CYS A 52 -23.88 -28.97 -68.65
C CYS A 52 -22.60 -28.76 -69.46
N GLY A 53 -22.31 -27.49 -69.76
CA GLY A 53 -21.17 -27.03 -70.55
C GLY A 53 -21.49 -26.83 -72.04
N ASP A 54 -22.76 -26.87 -72.46
CA ASP A 54 -23.16 -26.69 -73.87
C ASP A 54 -23.60 -25.26 -74.25
N GLY A 55 -23.68 -24.38 -73.24
CA GLY A 55 -24.04 -22.97 -73.35
C GLY A 55 -25.53 -22.70 -73.24
N VAL A 56 -26.34 -23.69 -72.85
CA VAL A 56 -27.81 -23.61 -72.83
C VAL A 56 -28.37 -24.00 -71.46
N VAL A 57 -28.93 -23.02 -70.74
CA VAL A 57 -29.46 -23.24 -69.38
C VAL A 57 -30.87 -23.85 -69.39
N LEU A 58 -30.97 -25.11 -68.96
CA LEU A 58 -32.24 -25.82 -68.73
C LEU A 58 -32.77 -25.53 -67.31
N LYS A 59 -33.68 -24.56 -67.15
CA LYS A 59 -34.13 -24.03 -65.84
C LYS A 59 -34.62 -25.05 -64.81
N VAL A 60 -35.03 -26.24 -65.23
CA VAL A 60 -35.51 -27.31 -64.33
C VAL A 60 -34.38 -28.26 -63.89
N HIS A 61 -33.27 -28.33 -64.63
CA HIS A 61 -32.17 -29.26 -64.36
C HIS A 61 -30.84 -28.56 -64.03
N GLU A 62 -30.65 -27.30 -64.45
CA GLU A 62 -29.39 -26.57 -64.36
C GLU A 62 -29.62 -25.15 -63.83
N ALA A 63 -28.75 -24.69 -62.93
CA ALA A 63 -28.83 -23.35 -62.36
C ALA A 63 -28.06 -22.31 -63.20
N CYS A 64 -27.06 -22.76 -63.95
CA CYS A 64 -26.22 -22.01 -64.86
C CYS A 64 -25.64 -22.94 -65.93
N ASP A 65 -25.05 -22.38 -66.98
CA ASP A 65 -24.23 -23.04 -68.00
C ASP A 65 -23.42 -21.93 -68.71
N ASP A 66 -22.10 -22.05 -68.79
CA ASP A 66 -21.21 -21.08 -69.45
C ASP A 66 -20.53 -21.63 -70.72
N GLY A 67 -20.96 -22.80 -71.18
CA GLY A 67 -20.57 -23.38 -72.46
C GLY A 67 -19.18 -23.99 -72.49
N ASN A 68 -18.62 -24.37 -71.34
CA ASN A 68 -17.34 -25.05 -71.29
C ASN A 68 -17.21 -26.04 -70.11
N ASP A 69 -16.08 -26.75 -70.01
CA ASP A 69 -15.80 -27.78 -68.99
C ASP A 69 -14.79 -27.30 -67.90
N VAL A 70 -14.73 -25.99 -67.64
CA VAL A 70 -13.88 -25.38 -66.61
C VAL A 70 -14.72 -25.20 -65.35
N ASP A 71 -14.15 -25.55 -64.19
CA ASP A 71 -14.90 -25.48 -62.91
C ASP A 71 -14.74 -24.12 -62.20
N ASP A 72 -13.72 -23.31 -62.54
CA ASP A 72 -13.33 -22.11 -61.78
C ASP A 72 -13.79 -20.77 -62.39
N ASP A 73 -14.75 -20.80 -63.30
CA ASP A 73 -15.34 -19.63 -63.98
C ASP A 73 -16.81 -19.39 -63.58
N GLU A 74 -17.70 -19.12 -64.53
CA GLU A 74 -19.01 -18.54 -64.29
C GLU A 74 -20.04 -19.60 -63.87
N CYS A 75 -19.79 -20.87 -64.20
CA CYS A 75 -20.57 -22.02 -63.79
C CYS A 75 -19.68 -23.24 -63.52
N THR A 76 -20.01 -24.05 -62.51
CA THR A 76 -19.31 -25.33 -62.30
C THR A 76 -19.70 -26.38 -63.36
N ASN A 77 -18.87 -27.40 -63.56
CA ASN A 77 -19.16 -28.55 -64.44
C ASN A 77 -20.33 -29.43 -63.95
N SER A 78 -20.90 -29.11 -62.78
CA SER A 78 -22.13 -29.72 -62.25
C SER A 78 -23.36 -28.83 -62.44
N CYS A 79 -23.23 -27.76 -63.23
CA CYS A 79 -24.27 -26.77 -63.54
C CYS A 79 -24.89 -26.13 -62.31
N THR A 80 -24.03 -25.92 -61.32
CA THR A 80 -24.32 -25.17 -60.11
C THR A 80 -23.56 -23.86 -60.10
N LEU A 81 -24.24 -22.81 -59.64
CA LEU A 81 -23.62 -21.51 -59.41
C LEU A 81 -22.51 -21.64 -58.34
N PRO A 82 -21.48 -20.78 -58.39
CA PRO A 82 -20.43 -20.74 -57.40
C PRO A 82 -20.94 -20.66 -55.96
N ARG A 83 -20.37 -21.49 -55.08
CA ARG A 83 -20.80 -21.58 -53.68
C ARG A 83 -19.64 -21.90 -52.75
N CYS A 84 -19.41 -20.97 -51.84
CA CYS A 84 -18.51 -21.16 -50.73
C CYS A 84 -18.73 -22.47 -49.95
N GLY A 85 -17.67 -23.27 -49.90
CA GLY A 85 -17.57 -24.57 -49.26
C GLY A 85 -17.79 -25.76 -50.19
N ASP A 86 -17.69 -25.60 -51.51
CA ASP A 86 -17.83 -26.68 -52.47
C ASP A 86 -16.49 -27.29 -52.93
N GLY A 87 -15.38 -26.70 -52.49
CA GLY A 87 -14.01 -27.14 -52.76
C GLY A 87 -13.40 -26.51 -54.01
N ILE A 88 -14.06 -25.53 -54.62
CA ILE A 88 -13.64 -24.87 -55.85
C ILE A 88 -13.53 -23.36 -55.59
N VAL A 89 -12.35 -22.78 -55.82
CA VAL A 89 -12.15 -21.34 -55.66
C VAL A 89 -12.58 -20.63 -56.94
N GLN A 90 -13.71 -19.92 -56.88
CA GLN A 90 -14.33 -19.27 -58.05
C GLN A 90 -14.56 -17.77 -57.78
N ALA A 91 -14.45 -16.88 -58.77
CA ALA A 91 -14.71 -15.46 -58.52
C ALA A 91 -16.19 -15.22 -58.10
N PRO A 92 -16.48 -14.52 -56.99
CA PRO A 92 -15.65 -13.54 -56.27
C PRO A 92 -14.90 -14.07 -55.02
N GLU A 93 -14.86 -15.37 -54.80
CA GLU A 93 -14.23 -16.03 -53.65
C GLU A 93 -12.70 -15.93 -53.72
N VAL A 94 -12.06 -15.85 -52.55
CA VAL A 94 -10.60 -15.76 -52.43
C VAL A 94 -10.01 -17.05 -51.86
N CYS A 95 -10.81 -17.83 -51.13
CA CYS A 95 -10.50 -19.15 -50.63
C CYS A 95 -11.74 -20.05 -50.72
N ASP A 96 -11.54 -21.36 -50.66
CA ASP A 96 -12.56 -22.39 -50.44
C ASP A 96 -11.83 -23.66 -49.94
N ASP A 97 -12.21 -24.18 -48.78
CA ASP A 97 -11.64 -25.41 -48.20
C ASP A 97 -12.64 -26.58 -48.13
N GLY A 98 -13.67 -26.52 -48.97
CA GLY A 98 -14.62 -27.61 -49.20
C GLY A 98 -15.64 -27.79 -48.09
N ASN A 99 -15.80 -26.79 -47.22
CA ASN A 99 -16.82 -26.80 -46.18
C ASN A 99 -17.25 -25.37 -45.79
N ARG A 100 -18.18 -25.23 -44.83
CA ARG A 100 -18.72 -23.91 -44.40
C ARG A 100 -18.49 -23.64 -42.91
N ASP A 101 -17.44 -24.24 -42.36
CA ASP A 101 -16.99 -24.06 -40.98
C ASP A 101 -16.14 -22.78 -40.90
N PRO A 102 -16.51 -21.76 -40.11
CA PRO A 102 -15.72 -20.53 -40.03
C PRO A 102 -14.47 -20.65 -39.13
N TYR A 103 -14.23 -21.81 -38.50
CA TYR A 103 -13.12 -22.04 -37.56
C TYR A 103 -11.88 -22.69 -38.20
N ASP A 104 -11.83 -22.78 -39.53
CA ASP A 104 -10.68 -23.28 -40.30
C ASP A 104 -10.06 -22.17 -41.17
N SER A 105 -9.45 -22.53 -42.30
CA SER A 105 -8.69 -21.59 -43.13
C SER A 105 -9.54 -20.63 -43.95
N CYS A 106 -10.83 -20.88 -44.09
CA CYS A 106 -11.71 -20.10 -44.96
C CYS A 106 -13.05 -19.81 -44.30
N LEU A 107 -13.37 -18.52 -44.15
CA LEU A 107 -14.64 -18.10 -43.57
C LEU A 107 -15.83 -18.54 -44.43
N ILE A 108 -17.02 -18.59 -43.82
CA ILE A 108 -18.29 -18.85 -44.52
C ILE A 108 -18.63 -17.86 -45.65
N SER A 109 -17.90 -16.73 -45.70
CA SER A 109 -17.96 -15.71 -46.75
C SER A 109 -16.87 -15.86 -47.83
N CYS A 110 -16.10 -16.94 -47.80
CA CYS A 110 -15.00 -17.23 -48.73
C CYS A 110 -13.92 -16.14 -48.79
N VAL A 111 -13.62 -15.63 -47.60
CA VAL A 111 -12.50 -14.74 -47.31
C VAL A 111 -11.54 -15.55 -46.43
N PRO A 112 -10.22 -15.49 -46.68
CA PRO A 112 -9.25 -16.20 -45.85
C PRO A 112 -9.41 -15.82 -44.39
N ALA A 113 -9.30 -16.82 -43.52
CA ALA A 113 -9.11 -16.64 -42.09
C ALA A 113 -8.03 -15.59 -41.80
N SER A 114 -8.32 -14.68 -40.88
CA SER A 114 -7.36 -13.68 -40.45
C SER A 114 -7.68 -13.17 -39.06
N CYS A 115 -6.65 -12.99 -38.25
CA CYS A 115 -6.75 -12.32 -36.96
C CYS A 115 -7.61 -11.04 -36.99
N GLY A 116 -8.55 -10.94 -36.06
CA GLY A 116 -9.52 -9.85 -35.95
C GLY A 116 -10.80 -10.07 -36.75
N ASP A 117 -11.08 -11.29 -37.24
CA ASP A 117 -12.29 -11.60 -38.03
C ASP A 117 -13.46 -12.13 -37.18
N GLY A 118 -13.21 -12.39 -35.89
CA GLY A 118 -14.18 -12.83 -34.89
C GLY A 118 -14.15 -14.33 -34.62
N PHE A 119 -13.23 -15.08 -35.24
CA PHE A 119 -13.14 -16.53 -35.13
C PHE A 119 -11.71 -16.97 -34.87
N VAL A 120 -11.50 -17.71 -33.78
CA VAL A 120 -10.18 -18.31 -33.49
C VAL A 120 -9.95 -19.49 -34.42
N GLN A 121 -8.95 -19.40 -35.29
CA GLN A 121 -8.62 -20.42 -36.29
C GLN A 121 -7.16 -20.87 -36.20
N GLY A 122 -6.89 -22.14 -36.53
CA GLY A 122 -5.52 -22.66 -36.66
C GLY A 122 -4.67 -22.52 -35.39
N ASP A 123 -3.59 -21.72 -35.49
CA ASP A 123 -2.60 -21.48 -34.43
C ASP A 123 -2.87 -20.19 -33.62
N GLU A 124 -3.99 -19.50 -33.86
CA GLU A 124 -4.37 -18.30 -33.13
C GLU A 124 -4.66 -18.62 -31.65
N ALA A 125 -4.11 -17.82 -30.74
CA ALA A 125 -4.36 -17.97 -29.30
C ALA A 125 -5.66 -17.28 -28.86
N CYS A 126 -6.09 -16.26 -29.61
CA CYS A 126 -7.29 -15.45 -29.40
C CYS A 126 -7.73 -14.83 -30.72
N ASP A 127 -8.96 -14.31 -30.74
CA ASP A 127 -9.50 -13.41 -31.76
C ASP A 127 -10.70 -12.69 -31.12
N ASP A 128 -10.72 -11.36 -31.14
CA ASP A 128 -11.83 -10.57 -30.60
C ASP A 128 -12.58 -9.74 -31.65
N GLY A 129 -12.39 -10.06 -32.93
CA GLY A 129 -13.14 -9.51 -34.05
C GLY A 129 -12.79 -8.08 -34.40
N ASN A 130 -11.61 -7.60 -33.99
CA ASN A 130 -11.15 -6.27 -34.32
C ASN A 130 -9.62 -6.18 -34.47
N PHE A 131 -9.10 -4.98 -34.79
CA PHE A 131 -7.66 -4.73 -34.99
C PHE A 131 -7.13 -3.65 -34.04
N VAL A 132 -7.45 -3.75 -32.75
CA VAL A 132 -7.02 -2.83 -31.70
C VAL A 132 -6.02 -3.55 -30.79
N GLU A 133 -4.75 -3.19 -30.89
CA GLU A 133 -3.67 -3.83 -30.09
C GLU A 133 -3.84 -3.66 -28.57
N SER A 134 -4.67 -2.72 -28.10
CA SER A 134 -4.76 -2.36 -26.68
C SER A 134 -5.93 -3.03 -25.92
N ASP A 135 -6.42 -4.17 -26.41
CA ASP A 135 -7.48 -4.94 -25.76
C ASP A 135 -7.01 -6.38 -25.43
N SER A 136 -7.91 -7.35 -25.38
CA SER A 136 -7.60 -8.70 -24.93
C SER A 136 -6.79 -9.52 -25.93
N CYS A 137 -6.74 -9.10 -27.20
CA CYS A 137 -6.08 -9.84 -28.26
C CYS A 137 -5.27 -8.91 -29.16
N LEU A 138 -3.97 -9.16 -29.26
CA LEU A 138 -3.09 -8.39 -30.15
C LEU A 138 -3.43 -8.67 -31.62
N ASN A 139 -3.03 -7.78 -32.53
CA ASN A 139 -3.36 -7.93 -33.96
C ASN A 139 -2.61 -9.08 -34.65
N ASP A 140 -1.69 -9.73 -33.94
CA ASP A 140 -1.02 -10.96 -34.36
C ASP A 140 -1.62 -12.22 -33.70
N CYS A 141 -2.78 -12.09 -33.06
CA CYS A 141 -3.57 -13.15 -32.44
C CYS A 141 -2.85 -13.87 -31.29
N VAL A 142 -2.03 -13.11 -30.59
CA VAL A 142 -1.46 -13.45 -29.29
C VAL A 142 -2.32 -12.79 -28.21
N LEU A 143 -2.54 -13.50 -27.10
CA LEU A 143 -3.21 -12.93 -25.94
C LEU A 143 -2.38 -11.77 -25.37
N ALA A 144 -3.02 -10.64 -25.11
CA ALA A 144 -2.38 -9.52 -24.43
C ALA A 144 -1.91 -9.95 -23.02
N SER A 145 -0.69 -9.58 -22.67
CA SER A 145 -0.10 -9.91 -21.38
C SER A 145 1.06 -9.01 -21.00
N CYS A 146 1.04 -8.49 -19.78
CA CYS A 146 2.21 -7.94 -19.14
C CYS A 146 3.39 -8.94 -19.00
N PRO A 147 4.63 -8.61 -19.43
CA PRO A 147 5.05 -7.48 -20.25
C PRO A 147 5.16 -7.84 -21.74
N ASP A 148 4.37 -7.21 -22.61
CA ASP A 148 4.42 -7.41 -24.07
C ASP A 148 4.70 -6.11 -24.86
N GLY A 149 4.76 -4.97 -24.16
CA GLY A 149 5.01 -3.65 -24.74
C GLY A 149 3.74 -2.94 -25.23
N VAL A 150 2.55 -3.49 -24.96
CA VAL A 150 1.27 -2.89 -25.31
C VAL A 150 0.35 -2.85 -24.10
N VAL A 151 -0.15 -1.65 -23.79
CA VAL A 151 -1.03 -1.47 -22.64
C VAL A 151 -2.42 -2.04 -22.91
N TRP A 152 -2.83 -3.07 -22.16
CA TRP A 152 -4.20 -3.58 -22.18
C TRP A 152 -5.16 -2.63 -21.44
N PHE A 153 -5.97 -1.90 -22.20
CA PHE A 153 -6.82 -0.83 -21.67
C PHE A 153 -7.84 -1.34 -20.62
N GLY A 154 -7.75 -0.78 -19.42
CA GLY A 154 -8.66 -1.10 -18.31
C GLY A 154 -8.26 -2.33 -17.50
N VAL A 155 -7.18 -3.02 -17.88
CA VAL A 155 -6.56 -4.10 -17.10
C VAL A 155 -5.19 -3.66 -16.58
N GLU A 156 -4.40 -3.02 -17.43
CA GLU A 156 -3.04 -2.55 -17.12
C GLU A 156 -2.99 -1.03 -17.04
N ALA A 157 -2.17 -0.51 -16.12
CA ALA A 157 -1.95 0.93 -15.98
C ALA A 157 -0.83 1.44 -16.89
N CYS A 158 0.14 0.57 -17.17
CA CYS A 158 1.28 0.78 -18.06
C CYS A 158 1.79 -0.57 -18.56
N ASP A 159 2.65 -0.55 -19.59
CA ASP A 159 3.50 -1.65 -20.05
C ASP A 159 4.63 -1.00 -20.87
N ASP A 160 5.90 -1.28 -20.54
CA ASP A 160 7.07 -0.79 -21.27
C ASP A 160 7.87 -1.89 -21.97
N GLY A 161 7.32 -3.11 -22.00
CA GLY A 161 7.80 -4.24 -22.80
C GLY A 161 9.07 -4.89 -22.27
N ASN A 162 9.35 -4.76 -20.97
CA ASN A 162 10.51 -5.38 -20.36
C ASN A 162 10.22 -5.94 -18.97
N GLU A 163 11.20 -6.66 -18.39
CA GLU A 163 11.07 -7.31 -17.07
C GLU A 163 11.85 -6.57 -15.95
N ASP A 164 12.11 -5.26 -16.11
CA ASP A 164 12.74 -4.41 -15.10
C ASP A 164 11.69 -3.67 -14.27
N ASP A 165 11.72 -3.86 -12.96
CA ASP A 165 10.77 -3.23 -12.03
C ASP A 165 11.15 -1.78 -11.67
N HIS A 166 12.32 -1.27 -12.09
CA HIS A 166 12.88 0.03 -11.64
C HIS A 166 12.82 1.14 -12.70
N ASP A 167 11.95 1.01 -13.69
CA ASP A 167 11.78 1.98 -14.77
C ASP A 167 10.37 2.59 -14.77
N HIS A 168 9.71 2.69 -15.93
CA HIS A 168 8.46 3.44 -16.04
C HIS A 168 7.24 2.58 -15.70
N CYS A 169 7.40 1.26 -15.62
CA CYS A 169 6.34 0.33 -15.30
C CYS A 169 6.88 -0.83 -14.45
N THR A 170 6.09 -1.28 -13.47
CA THR A 170 6.44 -2.51 -12.75
C THR A 170 6.13 -3.73 -13.62
N ASN A 171 6.75 -4.87 -13.31
CA ASN A 171 6.49 -6.19 -13.92
C ASN A 171 5.06 -6.72 -13.67
N ARG A 172 4.26 -5.99 -12.89
CA ARG A 172 2.84 -6.24 -12.65
C ARG A 172 1.93 -5.26 -13.40
N CYS A 173 2.49 -4.49 -14.34
CA CYS A 173 1.82 -3.48 -15.15
C CYS A 173 1.08 -2.41 -14.32
N GLY A 174 1.64 -2.15 -13.13
CA GLY A 174 1.29 -1.02 -12.28
C GLY A 174 2.30 0.10 -12.47
N LEU A 175 1.82 1.35 -12.40
CA LEU A 175 2.72 2.50 -12.33
C LEU A 175 3.53 2.41 -11.03
N PRO A 176 4.84 2.67 -11.07
CA PRO A 176 5.67 2.69 -9.88
C PRO A 176 5.08 3.63 -8.82
N SER A 177 4.86 3.12 -7.61
CA SER A 177 4.32 3.92 -6.53
C SER A 177 4.64 3.33 -5.17
N CYS A 178 4.89 4.22 -4.21
CA CYS A 178 5.04 3.82 -2.83
C CYS A 178 3.93 2.89 -2.31
N GLY A 179 4.35 1.78 -1.71
CA GLY A 179 3.50 0.73 -1.16
C GLY A 179 3.11 -0.35 -2.15
N ASP A 180 3.80 -0.49 -3.29
CA ASP A 180 3.53 -1.53 -4.30
C ASP A 180 4.40 -2.80 -4.13
N GLY A 181 5.35 -2.74 -3.20
CA GLY A 181 6.29 -3.79 -2.84
C GLY A 181 7.59 -3.76 -3.65
N VAL A 182 7.83 -2.70 -4.43
CA VAL A 182 8.99 -2.53 -5.30
C VAL A 182 9.67 -1.19 -5.01
N VAL A 183 10.87 -1.26 -4.43
CA VAL A 183 11.65 -0.05 -4.12
C VAL A 183 12.16 0.61 -5.40
N GLN A 184 11.63 1.80 -5.71
CA GLN A 184 12.05 2.61 -6.85
C GLN A 184 13.30 3.46 -6.57
N ASN A 185 13.89 4.04 -7.62
CA ASN A 185 15.10 4.88 -7.48
C ASN A 185 14.91 6.12 -6.59
N ASP A 186 13.68 6.65 -6.49
CA ASP A 186 13.34 7.82 -5.67
C ASP A 186 12.81 7.42 -4.28
N GLU A 187 12.75 6.13 -3.97
CA GLU A 187 12.26 5.56 -2.72
C GLU A 187 13.42 5.03 -1.87
N GLN A 188 13.33 5.18 -0.56
CA GLN A 188 14.31 4.60 0.36
C GLN A 188 13.90 3.19 0.81
N CYS A 189 12.61 2.92 0.82
CA CYS A 189 11.98 1.67 1.22
C CYS A 189 10.67 1.51 0.47
N ASP A 190 10.13 0.28 0.47
CA ASP A 190 8.76 -0.06 0.09
C ASP A 190 8.43 -1.42 0.72
N ASP A 191 7.44 -1.47 1.59
CA ASP A 191 7.01 -2.69 2.29
C ASP A 191 5.69 -3.27 1.75
N GLY A 192 5.22 -2.76 0.61
CA GLY A 192 4.01 -3.21 -0.06
C GLY A 192 2.72 -2.71 0.59
N ASN A 193 2.78 -1.67 1.41
CA ASN A 193 1.59 -1.03 1.95
C ASN A 193 1.78 0.47 2.21
N LEU A 194 0.75 1.14 2.74
CA LEU A 194 0.72 2.59 2.99
C LEU A 194 0.43 2.89 4.47
N ASP A 195 0.67 1.93 5.35
CA ASP A 195 0.71 2.18 6.80
C ASP A 195 1.94 3.06 7.10
N ASN A 196 1.88 3.81 8.19
CA ASN A 196 3.02 4.59 8.67
C ASN A 196 3.54 4.04 10.00
N HIS A 197 2.99 2.90 10.47
CA HIS A 197 3.32 2.30 11.76
C HIS A 197 4.20 1.04 11.60
N ASP A 198 4.87 0.92 10.47
CA ASP A 198 5.83 -0.09 10.09
C ASP A 198 7.09 0.56 9.49
N ASP A 199 8.01 -0.26 8.97
CA ASP A 199 9.37 0.16 8.60
C ASP A 199 9.42 1.20 7.48
N CYS A 200 8.37 1.27 6.66
CA CYS A 200 8.29 2.19 5.56
C CYS A 200 7.06 3.08 5.65
N LEU A 201 7.29 4.39 5.71
CA LEU A 201 6.18 5.34 5.68
C LEU A 201 5.49 5.32 4.31
N SER A 202 4.23 5.73 4.26
CA SER A 202 3.47 6.04 3.02
C SER A 202 4.10 7.11 2.10
N SER A 203 5.24 7.68 2.51
CA SER A 203 6.09 8.58 1.72
C SER A 203 7.35 7.89 1.16
N CYS A 204 7.49 6.58 1.37
CA CYS A 204 8.63 5.74 1.00
C CYS A 204 9.97 6.21 1.54
N LEU A 205 9.90 6.70 2.77
CA LEU A 205 11.03 7.00 3.63
C LEU A 205 10.99 6.01 4.79
N TYR A 206 12.17 5.57 5.23
CA TYR A 206 12.27 4.76 6.43
C TYR A 206 11.64 5.50 7.62
N SER A 207 10.90 4.75 8.42
CA SER A 207 10.45 5.23 9.74
C SER A 207 11.66 5.61 10.59
N HIS A 208 11.60 6.74 11.30
CA HIS A 208 12.63 7.14 12.25
C HIS A 208 12.11 8.12 13.30
N CYS A 209 12.83 8.17 14.42
CA CYS A 209 12.46 9.02 15.52
C CYS A 209 12.27 10.47 15.09
N GLY A 210 11.06 10.99 15.34
CA GLY A 210 10.69 12.37 15.03
C GLY A 210 10.05 12.57 13.65
N ASP A 211 9.74 11.49 12.91
CA ASP A 211 9.09 11.55 11.59
C ASP A 211 7.57 11.81 11.60
N GLY A 212 6.92 11.66 12.75
CA GLY A 212 5.48 11.85 12.91
C GLY A 212 4.73 10.61 13.40
N PHE A 213 5.38 9.45 13.40
CA PHE A 213 4.75 8.15 13.56
C PHE A 213 5.49 7.29 14.59
N ILE A 214 4.83 6.21 15.04
CA ILE A 214 5.45 5.22 15.91
C ILE A 214 5.31 3.85 15.27
N ARG A 215 6.38 3.06 15.33
CA ARG A 215 6.38 1.67 14.90
C ARG A 215 5.52 0.82 15.84
N LEU A 216 4.58 0.07 15.28
CA LEU A 216 3.67 -0.84 16.01
C LEU A 216 3.88 -2.30 15.62
N ASP A 217 4.67 -2.57 14.60
CA ASP A 217 5.08 -3.89 14.13
C ASP A 217 6.27 -4.47 14.92
N ILE A 218 6.98 -3.64 15.70
CA ILE A 218 8.09 -4.03 16.56
C ILE A 218 7.69 -3.93 18.03
N ASP A 219 7.70 -5.08 18.73
CA ASP A 219 7.53 -5.18 20.18
C ASP A 219 8.86 -5.44 20.94
N ASP A 220 9.99 -5.48 20.22
CA ASP A 220 11.31 -5.78 20.78
C ASP A 220 12.05 -4.49 21.16
N PRO A 221 12.22 -4.19 22.47
CA PRO A 221 12.91 -2.99 22.93
C PRO A 221 14.43 -3.01 22.68
N GLU A 222 15.01 -4.14 22.27
CA GLU A 222 16.43 -4.21 21.89
C GLU A 222 16.66 -3.88 20.40
N ASP A 223 15.59 -3.74 19.61
CA ASP A 223 15.72 -3.37 18.19
C ASP A 223 16.13 -1.89 18.06
N PRO A 224 17.20 -1.55 17.32
CA PRO A 224 17.65 -0.17 17.16
C PRO A 224 16.64 0.75 16.43
N THR A 225 15.62 0.17 15.79
CA THR A 225 14.51 0.88 15.14
C THR A 225 13.25 0.95 16.01
N TYR A 226 13.28 0.38 17.21
CA TYR A 226 12.18 0.47 18.16
C TYR A 226 12.10 1.87 18.79
N GLU A 227 10.94 2.48 18.66
CA GLU A 227 10.63 3.78 19.26
C GLU A 227 9.62 3.60 20.37
N GLN A 228 9.98 4.01 21.59
CA GLN A 228 9.09 3.88 22.75
C GLN A 228 8.00 4.94 22.78
N CYS A 229 8.26 6.07 22.12
CA CYS A 229 7.42 7.25 22.11
C CYS A 229 7.72 8.10 20.87
N TYR A 230 6.88 9.11 20.66
CA TYR A 230 7.07 10.13 19.63
C TYR A 230 7.36 11.47 20.30
N ASP A 231 8.57 12.00 20.13
CA ASP A 231 8.99 13.34 20.61
C ASP A 231 8.24 14.43 19.83
N GLY A 232 8.16 14.28 18.51
CA GLY A 232 7.49 15.22 17.63
C GLY A 232 8.04 16.64 17.65
N ASN A 233 9.17 16.83 18.34
CA ASN A 233 9.97 18.02 18.28
C ASN A 233 11.45 17.65 18.47
N ALA A 234 12.27 18.56 19.00
CA ALA A 234 13.73 18.36 19.09
C ALA A 234 14.22 18.68 20.51
N SER A 235 13.42 18.34 21.51
CA SER A 235 13.62 18.74 22.90
C SER A 235 13.72 17.53 23.81
N ASP A 236 14.89 17.34 24.41
CA ASP A 236 15.07 16.32 25.45
C ASP A 236 14.41 16.67 26.81
N HIS A 237 13.61 17.75 26.88
CA HIS A 237 12.98 18.23 28.12
C HIS A 237 11.45 18.02 28.18
N ASP A 238 10.86 17.12 27.37
CA ASP A 238 9.41 16.93 27.32
C ASP A 238 8.89 15.61 27.87
N ALA A 239 8.19 14.76 27.13
CA ALA A 239 7.76 13.42 27.58
C ALA A 239 8.63 12.32 26.93
N CYS A 240 9.28 12.66 25.82
CA CYS A 240 9.97 11.73 24.95
C CYS A 240 11.25 12.39 24.46
N LEU A 241 12.39 11.76 24.74
CA LEU A 241 13.69 12.27 24.32
C LEU A 241 13.81 12.34 22.79
N THR A 242 14.76 13.13 22.27
CA THR A 242 15.10 13.15 20.84
C THR A 242 15.63 11.81 20.32
N SER A 243 15.93 10.88 21.22
CA SER A 243 16.24 9.48 20.93
C SER A 243 15.02 8.55 20.92
N CYS A 244 13.79 9.08 21.01
CA CYS A 244 12.52 8.35 21.08
C CYS A 244 12.45 7.29 22.20
N VAL A 245 13.02 7.66 23.33
CA VAL A 245 12.95 6.90 24.59
C VAL A 245 12.16 7.75 25.58
N TRP A 246 11.34 7.10 26.41
CA TRP A 246 10.65 7.80 27.49
C TRP A 246 11.63 8.45 28.45
N ALA A 247 11.20 9.56 29.04
CA ALA A 247 11.81 10.10 30.25
C ALA A 247 12.24 9.06 31.24
N SER A 248 13.38 9.29 31.89
CA SER A 248 13.66 8.61 33.13
C SER A 248 14.45 9.49 34.06
N CYS A 249 14.11 9.43 35.35
CA CYS A 249 14.97 9.97 36.39
C CYS A 249 16.39 9.37 36.27
N GLY A 250 17.39 10.23 36.33
CA GLY A 250 18.81 9.89 36.15
C GLY A 250 19.26 9.83 34.69
N ASP A 251 18.53 10.41 33.75
CA ASP A 251 18.89 10.43 32.32
C ASP A 251 19.73 11.65 31.90
N GLY A 252 19.93 12.59 32.82
CA GLY A 252 20.75 13.79 32.65
C GLY A 252 19.96 15.00 32.15
N PHE A 253 18.66 14.88 31.95
CA PHE A 253 17.77 15.97 31.54
C PHE A 253 16.82 16.30 32.70
N VAL A 254 16.44 17.57 32.86
CA VAL A 254 15.48 17.99 33.91
C VAL A 254 14.13 18.35 33.29
N TRP A 255 13.09 17.67 33.76
CA TRP A 255 11.78 17.68 33.14
C TRP A 255 10.82 18.52 33.97
N ALA A 256 10.60 19.78 33.59
CA ALA A 256 9.97 20.83 34.39
C ALA A 256 8.55 20.54 34.96
N TRP A 257 7.94 19.42 34.59
CA TRP A 257 6.62 18.96 35.06
C TRP A 257 6.60 17.51 35.57
N ALA A 258 7.67 16.73 35.35
CA ALA A 258 7.78 15.34 35.80
C ALA A 258 8.71 15.21 37.02
N GLU A 259 9.73 16.05 37.13
CA GLU A 259 10.71 15.97 38.21
C GLU A 259 11.30 17.34 38.60
N ALA A 260 11.98 17.41 39.75
CA ALA A 260 12.53 18.66 40.28
C ALA A 260 14.03 18.83 39.99
N CYS A 261 14.76 17.73 39.83
CA CYS A 261 16.18 17.68 39.51
C CYS A 261 16.50 16.40 38.73
N ASP A 262 17.70 16.35 38.16
CA ASP A 262 18.31 15.16 37.56
C ASP A 262 19.83 15.41 37.51
N ASP A 263 20.63 14.48 38.02
CA ASP A 263 22.10 14.54 38.03
C ASP A 263 22.77 13.45 37.18
N GLY A 264 21.99 12.81 36.30
CA GLY A 264 22.45 11.84 35.32
C GLY A 264 22.66 10.44 35.86
N ASN A 265 22.17 10.13 37.07
CA ASN A 265 22.14 8.78 37.60
C ASN A 265 21.02 8.59 38.65
N LEU A 266 20.97 7.41 39.29
CA LEU A 266 19.93 7.03 40.28
C LEU A 266 20.53 6.77 41.66
N ASP A 267 21.79 7.16 41.87
CA ASP A 267 22.41 7.10 43.18
C ASP A 267 21.76 8.17 44.06
N ASP A 268 21.52 7.84 45.33
CA ASP A 268 21.09 8.84 46.29
C ASP A 268 22.36 9.58 46.80
N ASP A 269 22.20 10.82 47.29
CA ASP A 269 23.23 11.65 47.94
C ASP A 269 24.25 12.40 47.03
N ASP A 270 24.11 12.40 45.69
CA ASP A 270 25.05 13.08 44.77
C ASP A 270 24.48 14.28 43.97
N GLY A 271 23.27 14.73 44.32
CA GLY A 271 22.69 15.99 43.85
C GLY A 271 21.18 15.92 43.63
N CYS A 272 20.68 14.74 43.28
CA CYS A 272 19.28 14.42 43.10
C CYS A 272 19.03 13.01 43.63
N ASN A 273 17.90 12.75 44.27
CA ASN A 273 17.60 11.40 44.72
C ASN A 273 16.98 10.55 43.59
N ARG A 274 16.88 9.24 43.77
CA ARG A 274 16.25 8.30 42.82
C ARG A 274 14.77 8.54 42.50
N ALA A 275 14.11 9.46 43.21
CA ALA A 275 12.75 9.91 42.93
C ALA A 275 12.74 11.24 42.14
N CYS A 276 13.91 11.69 41.72
CA CYS A 276 14.20 12.96 41.07
C CYS A 276 13.61 14.19 41.78
N THR A 277 13.71 14.17 43.11
CA THR A 277 13.49 15.36 43.92
C THR A 277 14.79 15.81 44.56
N PHE A 278 14.88 17.10 44.83
CA PHE A 278 16.04 17.61 45.53
C PHE A 278 16.19 16.90 46.88
N PRO A 279 17.43 16.63 47.29
CA PRO A 279 17.73 16.20 48.65
C PRO A 279 17.09 17.13 49.69
N GLN A 280 16.69 16.55 50.81
CA GLN A 280 15.90 17.25 51.83
C GLN A 280 16.56 17.09 53.19
N CYS A 281 16.88 18.23 53.80
CA CYS A 281 17.35 18.28 55.16
C CYS A 281 16.40 17.57 56.14
N GLY A 282 16.97 16.71 56.97
CA GLY A 282 16.27 15.89 57.96
C GLY A 282 15.81 14.53 57.45
N ASN A 283 16.37 14.02 56.35
CA ASN A 283 15.99 12.73 55.77
C ASN A 283 16.81 11.55 56.32
N GLY A 284 17.87 11.82 57.08
CA GLY A 284 18.78 10.86 57.68
C GLY A 284 20.03 10.56 56.86
N LEU A 285 20.27 11.29 55.78
CA LEU A 285 21.40 11.18 54.86
C LEU A 285 22.04 12.57 54.75
N VAL A 286 23.37 12.64 54.72
CA VAL A 286 24.06 13.92 54.51
C VAL A 286 24.28 14.07 53.02
N ASP A 287 23.38 14.79 52.37
CA ASP A 287 23.36 14.97 50.92
C ASP A 287 24.46 15.96 50.44
N LEU A 288 24.80 15.93 49.14
CA LEU A 288 25.78 16.85 48.55
C LEU A 288 25.34 18.32 48.69
N GLY A 289 25.98 19.04 49.62
CA GLY A 289 25.68 20.45 49.92
C GLY A 289 25.18 20.66 51.34
N GLU A 290 24.81 19.58 52.04
CA GLU A 290 24.47 19.59 53.45
C GLU A 290 25.73 19.51 54.31
N GLY A 291 25.79 20.31 55.38
CA GLY A 291 26.85 20.26 56.38
C GLY A 291 26.60 19.21 57.46
N CYS A 292 25.33 18.88 57.69
CA CYS A 292 24.84 17.89 58.64
C CYS A 292 23.46 17.39 58.20
N ASP A 293 23.01 16.26 58.77
CA ASP A 293 21.62 15.79 58.76
C ASP A 293 21.42 14.88 59.98
N ASP A 294 20.39 15.13 60.78
CA ASP A 294 20.04 14.37 61.98
C ASP A 294 18.66 13.71 61.93
N ALA A 295 18.21 13.41 60.70
CA ALA A 295 17.00 12.67 60.38
C ALA A 295 15.70 13.29 60.92
N ASN A 296 15.68 14.61 61.16
CA ASN A 296 14.49 15.31 61.63
C ASN A 296 14.47 16.80 61.22
N GLN A 297 13.43 17.54 61.60
CA GLN A 297 13.23 18.97 61.27
C GLN A 297 13.12 19.86 62.52
N ASP A 298 13.76 19.45 63.61
CA ASP A 298 13.91 20.23 64.82
C ASP A 298 15.21 21.04 64.70
N PRO A 299 15.17 22.38 64.57
CA PRO A 299 16.41 23.14 64.44
C PRO A 299 17.18 23.28 65.77
N SER A 300 16.65 22.73 66.88
CA SER A 300 17.23 22.87 68.22
C SER A 300 18.06 21.68 68.68
N ASP A 301 18.53 20.86 67.73
CA ASP A 301 19.43 19.74 67.99
C ASP A 301 20.71 19.81 67.11
N GLY A 302 21.11 18.72 66.49
CA GLY A 302 22.39 18.57 65.82
C GLY A 302 22.55 19.48 64.61
N CYS A 303 21.45 19.77 63.94
CA CYS A 303 21.41 20.34 62.62
C CYS A 303 20.25 21.32 62.49
N LEU A 304 20.51 22.46 61.87
CA LEU A 304 19.46 23.41 61.51
C LEU A 304 18.61 22.85 60.36
N ASN A 305 17.38 23.36 60.20
CA ASN A 305 16.48 22.96 59.11
C ASN A 305 16.97 23.33 57.70
N ASP A 306 18.05 24.09 57.59
CA ASP A 306 18.76 24.42 56.35
C ASP A 306 20.07 23.63 56.18
N CYS A 307 20.27 22.58 56.99
CA CYS A 307 21.39 21.65 56.92
C CYS A 307 22.76 22.28 57.15
N HIS A 308 22.76 23.32 57.97
CA HIS A 308 23.95 23.84 58.62
C HIS A 308 24.05 23.32 60.05
N GLU A 309 25.27 23.03 60.51
CA GLU A 309 25.48 22.63 61.90
C GLU A 309 24.94 23.72 62.83
N ALA A 310 24.15 23.31 63.83
CA ALA A 310 23.69 24.21 64.86
C ALA A 310 24.87 24.62 65.75
N VAL A 311 25.19 25.91 65.79
CA VAL A 311 26.39 26.47 66.40
C VAL A 311 26.09 27.79 67.10
N CYS A 312 26.85 28.03 68.16
CA CYS A 312 26.82 29.31 68.87
C CYS A 312 26.87 30.54 67.94
N GLY A 313 25.89 31.42 68.11
CA GLY A 313 25.70 32.66 67.37
C GLY A 313 24.83 32.52 66.12
N ASP A 314 24.13 31.39 65.93
CA ASP A 314 23.22 31.17 64.80
C ASP A 314 21.76 31.60 65.05
N GLY A 315 21.44 31.93 66.30
CA GLY A 315 20.15 32.43 66.77
C GLY A 315 19.22 31.33 67.30
N ILE A 316 19.68 30.08 67.35
CA ILE A 316 18.90 28.92 67.72
C ILE A 316 19.57 28.15 68.86
N LEU A 317 18.99 28.26 70.05
CA LEU A 317 19.47 27.54 71.22
C LEU A 317 19.34 26.00 71.05
N ARG A 318 20.47 25.29 71.10
CA ARG A 318 20.48 23.84 71.20
C ARG A 318 19.91 23.30 72.51
N ARG A 319 19.09 22.25 72.42
CA ARG A 319 18.31 21.68 73.55
C ARG A 319 18.52 20.20 73.76
N ASP A 320 19.07 19.50 72.78
CA ASP A 320 19.37 18.08 72.85
C ASP A 320 20.58 17.78 73.76
N ILE A 321 21.48 18.76 73.90
CA ILE A 321 22.60 18.73 74.84
C ILE A 321 22.17 19.40 76.16
N ILE A 322 22.23 18.66 77.27
CA ILE A 322 21.84 19.13 78.61
C ILE A 322 23.05 19.14 79.57
N ASP A 323 24.17 18.53 79.16
CA ASP A 323 25.39 18.45 79.97
C ASP A 323 26.18 19.76 79.86
N PRO A 324 26.30 20.55 80.94
CA PRO A 324 27.03 21.82 80.90
C PRO A 324 28.55 21.67 80.70
N ASP A 325 29.09 20.46 80.83
CA ASP A 325 30.50 20.18 80.56
C ASP A 325 30.76 19.82 79.08
N ASP A 326 29.71 19.68 78.25
CA ASP A 326 29.84 19.42 76.82
C ASP A 326 30.22 20.71 76.07
N PRO A 327 31.28 20.71 75.24
CA PRO A 327 31.70 21.91 74.50
C PRO A 327 30.67 22.42 73.47
N ALA A 328 29.71 21.59 73.06
CA ALA A 328 28.61 21.98 72.18
C ALA A 328 27.35 22.41 72.97
N PHE A 329 27.40 22.44 74.31
CA PHE A 329 26.29 22.94 75.13
C PHE A 329 26.18 24.45 75.06
N GLU A 330 24.95 24.93 74.83
CA GLU A 330 24.60 26.34 74.78
C GLU A 330 23.60 26.67 75.90
N GLN A 331 23.90 27.69 76.69
CA GLN A 331 22.97 28.23 77.72
C GLN A 331 22.07 29.32 77.15
N CYS A 332 22.53 29.97 76.09
CA CYS A 332 21.87 31.02 75.34
C CYS A 332 22.39 30.99 73.90
N ASP A 333 21.62 31.57 72.99
CA ASP A 333 22.08 31.95 71.66
C ASP A 333 21.26 33.18 71.23
N ASP A 334 21.93 34.26 70.84
CA ASP A 334 21.29 35.51 70.41
C ASP A 334 21.54 35.88 68.94
N GLY A 335 22.10 34.95 68.16
CA GLY A 335 22.29 35.10 66.71
C GLY A 335 23.51 35.92 66.33
N ASN A 336 24.45 36.11 67.26
CA ASN A 336 25.69 36.80 66.96
C ASN A 336 26.86 36.28 67.82
N LEU A 337 28.08 36.79 67.57
CA LEU A 337 29.31 36.41 68.29
C LEU A 337 29.93 37.60 69.05
N ASP A 338 29.11 38.60 69.39
CA ASP A 338 29.50 39.67 70.29
C ASP A 338 29.69 39.09 71.69
N ASP A 339 30.71 39.56 72.38
CA ASP A 339 31.03 39.11 73.74
C ASP A 339 30.68 40.20 74.75
N THR A 340 29.86 41.16 74.35
CA THR A 340 29.50 42.35 75.14
C THR A 340 28.00 42.52 75.29
N ASP A 341 27.19 41.50 74.99
CA ASP A 341 25.75 41.48 75.22
C ASP A 341 25.37 40.32 76.18
N ALA A 342 24.08 39.98 76.25
CA ALA A 342 23.59 39.01 77.24
C ALA A 342 24.04 37.57 76.99
N CYS A 343 24.48 37.24 75.77
CA CYS A 343 24.96 35.92 75.41
C CYS A 343 26.37 36.01 74.83
N ARG A 344 27.35 35.51 75.59
CA ARG A 344 28.75 35.55 75.17
C ARG A 344 28.95 34.80 73.87
N ASN A 345 30.06 35.08 73.17
CA ASN A 345 30.51 34.32 71.99
C ASN A 345 30.87 32.84 72.26
N THR A 346 30.77 32.40 73.52
CA THR A 346 30.89 31.01 73.98
C THR A 346 29.53 30.38 74.33
N CYS A 347 28.43 31.08 74.02
CA CYS A 347 27.05 30.70 74.30
C CYS A 347 26.76 30.37 75.77
N GLN A 348 27.46 31.12 76.62
CA GLN A 348 27.22 31.15 78.05
C GLN A 348 26.57 32.48 78.41
N LEU A 349 25.65 32.45 79.37
CA LEU A 349 25.02 33.66 79.86
C LEU A 349 26.08 34.60 80.43
N ALA A 350 25.95 35.87 80.09
CA ALA A 350 26.66 36.94 80.78
C ALA A 350 26.38 36.89 82.29
N PHE A 351 27.40 37.17 83.10
CA PHE A 351 27.29 37.25 84.55
C PHE A 351 28.18 38.38 85.03
N CYS A 352 27.67 39.15 85.98
CA CYS A 352 28.33 40.31 86.54
C CYS A 352 29.51 39.90 87.43
N GLY A 353 30.61 40.66 87.40
CA GLY A 353 31.82 40.46 88.18
C GLY A 353 32.89 39.64 87.47
N ASP A 354 32.84 39.53 86.15
CA ASP A 354 33.77 38.76 85.34
C ASP A 354 34.81 39.63 84.59
N GLY A 355 34.64 40.95 84.65
CA GLY A 355 35.51 41.95 84.06
C GLY A 355 35.08 42.47 82.69
N VAL A 356 33.88 42.12 82.20
CA VAL A 356 33.32 42.59 80.93
C VAL A 356 32.00 43.29 81.19
N VAL A 357 31.75 44.44 80.57
CA VAL A 357 30.46 45.15 80.72
C VAL A 357 29.52 44.71 79.60
N PHE A 358 28.45 43.99 79.95
CA PHE A 358 27.46 43.48 79.00
C PHE A 358 26.28 44.45 78.80
N ASP A 359 26.05 44.89 77.56
CA ASP A 359 24.97 45.80 77.18
C ASP A 359 23.60 45.17 77.48
N GLY A 360 22.75 45.93 78.16
CA GLY A 360 21.43 45.49 78.59
C GLY A 360 21.39 44.51 79.77
N VAL A 361 22.54 43.97 80.23
CA VAL A 361 22.63 43.13 81.43
C VAL A 361 23.15 43.93 82.63
N GLU A 362 24.19 44.75 82.45
CA GLU A 362 24.76 45.56 83.52
C GLU A 362 25.24 46.94 83.03
N ILE A 363 25.44 47.87 83.96
CA ILE A 363 25.88 49.24 83.65
C ILE A 363 27.41 49.38 83.80
N CYS A 364 28.03 48.47 84.56
CA CYS A 364 29.46 48.44 84.85
C CYS A 364 29.85 47.12 85.53
N ASP A 365 31.10 46.70 85.35
CA ASP A 365 31.73 45.50 85.91
C ASP A 365 33.16 45.86 86.34
N ASP A 366 33.52 45.62 87.60
CA ASP A 366 34.86 45.88 88.15
C ASP A 366 35.73 44.61 88.35
N GLY A 367 35.28 43.48 87.82
CA GLY A 367 35.98 42.20 87.78
C GLY A 367 35.92 41.40 89.08
N ASP A 368 35.05 41.78 90.02
CA ASP A 368 34.73 40.97 91.19
C ASP A 368 33.25 41.07 91.59
N PHE A 369 32.83 40.24 92.55
CA PHE A 369 31.43 40.19 93.02
C PHE A 369 31.19 41.10 94.25
N ASP A 370 32.03 42.09 94.52
CA ASP A 370 31.99 42.92 95.74
C ASP A 370 31.44 44.33 95.47
N ASP A 371 30.15 44.51 95.76
CA ASP A 371 29.35 45.72 95.49
C ASP A 371 29.85 47.03 96.15
N ASP A 372 30.86 46.95 97.03
CA ASP A 372 31.33 48.06 97.86
C ASP A 372 32.64 48.71 97.36
N ASN A 373 33.27 48.22 96.27
CA ASN A 373 34.65 48.59 95.93
C ASN A 373 34.89 49.25 94.55
N GLY A 374 33.92 49.28 93.64
CA GLY A 374 34.04 49.97 92.36
C GLY A 374 32.70 50.24 91.68
N CYS A 375 31.96 49.18 91.38
CA CYS A 375 30.58 49.21 90.90
C CYS A 375 29.68 48.23 91.66
N ASN A 376 28.37 48.48 91.65
CA ASN A 376 27.41 47.62 92.35
C ASN A 376 26.85 46.62 91.34
N ASN A 377 26.99 45.31 91.62
CA ASN A 377 26.74 44.21 90.70
C ASN A 377 25.24 43.86 90.54
N THR A 378 24.38 44.88 90.47
CA THR A 378 22.90 44.74 90.40
C THR A 378 22.31 45.10 89.05
#